data_AF-A0A7Z7G2I0-F1
#
_entry.id   AF-A0A7Z7G2I0-F1
#
_cell.length_a   1.000
_cell.length_b   1.000
_cell.length_c   1.000
_cell.angle_alpha   90.00
_cell.angle_beta   90.00
_cell.angle_gamma   90.00
#
_symmetry.space_group_name_H-M   'P 1'
#
loop_
_entity.id
_entity.type
_entity.pdbx_description
1 polymer ?
#
loop_
_entity_poly.entity_id
_entity_poly.type
_entity_poly.pdbx_seq_one_letter_code
_entity_poly.pdbx_strand_id
1 'polypeptide(L)'
;MSQSNRNRHQYPRGPLALMRGVYKYTIPETRKELDGWRAQAEKIPNEELRNQALASLRDKQFHCEGGTVYALPDLPNRHILIPLIVSYQTISDYLDNLCDRSTSMDPNDFRLLHQSMLDAVDPEATPVNYYALREEQDDGGYLRNLVTSCQELTRQLPGYASAKPQIQDLAGLYTDLQVYKHIKPELRETALLEWWSEHRHRTPQFRWNEFAAATGSTLGVFMLFLAASDDQLTEEQAASIHTAYFPHVCALHIMLDYLIDQDEDRIGGDLNFCNYYENVETMLDRIAFIVEMARSDVQKIPGSAFHRMIIEGLLAIYLSDPKVSEQQEVRVVSKRLMKNSPMTRVFFFIFSRWIRKHM
;
A
#
# COMPACT_ATOMS: atom_id res chain seq x y z
N MET A 1 27.09 0.77 34.30
CA MET A 1 25.62 0.91 34.39
C MET A 1 25.06 0.72 33.00
N SER A 2 24.19 -0.29 32.88
CA SER A 2 23.51 -0.84 31.70
C SER A 2 23.11 0.16 30.59
N GLN A 3 23.56 -0.08 29.36
CA GLN A 3 23.09 0.57 28.13
C GLN A 3 22.68 -0.41 27.01
N SER A 4 22.39 -1.69 27.32
CA SER A 4 22.12 -2.71 26.27
C SER A 4 20.67 -3.24 26.26
N ASN A 5 19.66 -2.41 26.51
CA ASN A 5 18.27 -2.88 26.58
C ASN A 5 17.22 -1.96 25.92
N ARG A 6 17.54 -1.38 24.76
CA ARG A 6 16.65 -0.61 23.86
C ARG A 6 17.16 -0.88 22.44
N ASN A 7 16.44 -1.30 21.41
CA ASN A 7 15.02 -1.29 21.04
C ASN A 7 14.63 -2.66 20.46
N ARG A 8 13.72 -3.41 21.08
CA ARG A 8 13.02 -4.50 20.38
C ARG A 8 11.60 -4.04 20.12
N HIS A 9 11.13 -4.18 18.88
CA HIS A 9 9.74 -3.88 18.51
C HIS A 9 8.76 -4.54 19.49
N GLN A 10 7.82 -3.75 20.02
CA GLN A 10 6.81 -4.17 20.97
C GLN A 10 5.48 -4.41 20.28
N TYR A 11 5.33 -5.61 19.72
CA TYR A 11 4.11 -5.96 18.99
C TYR A 11 2.86 -5.98 19.90
N PRO A 12 1.73 -5.42 19.43
CA PRO A 12 0.46 -5.49 20.15
C PRO A 12 0.04 -6.94 20.45
N ARG A 13 -0.35 -7.20 21.70
CA ARG A 13 -0.77 -8.53 22.16
C ARG A 13 -2.27 -8.76 21.90
N GLY A 14 -2.61 -9.03 20.64
CA GLY A 14 -3.96 -9.38 20.20
C GLY A 14 -4.81 -8.19 19.72
N PRO A 15 -6.02 -8.47 19.20
CA PRO A 15 -6.80 -7.51 18.42
C PRO A 15 -7.29 -6.30 19.23
N LEU A 16 -7.64 -6.46 20.51
CA LEU A 16 -8.04 -5.35 21.36
C LEU A 16 -6.88 -4.38 21.63
N ALA A 17 -5.68 -4.90 21.87
CA ALA A 17 -4.49 -4.09 22.06
C ALA A 17 -4.11 -3.35 20.76
N LEU A 18 -4.24 -4.02 19.62
CA LEU A 18 -4.05 -3.41 18.31
C LEU A 18 -5.02 -2.24 18.11
N MET A 19 -6.34 -2.47 18.20
CA MET A 19 -7.33 -1.40 17.97
C MET A 19 -7.20 -0.26 18.96
N ARG A 20 -6.90 -0.54 20.24
CA ARG A 20 -6.62 0.51 21.22
C ARG A 20 -5.41 1.35 20.81
N GLY A 21 -4.36 0.72 20.30
CA GLY A 21 -3.19 1.39 19.77
C GLY A 21 -3.54 2.27 18.57
N VAL A 22 -4.27 1.71 17.60
CA VAL A 22 -4.70 2.42 16.38
C VAL A 22 -5.46 3.71 16.71
N TYR A 23 -6.52 3.61 17.52
CA TYR A 23 -7.35 4.78 17.85
C TYR A 23 -6.66 5.78 18.77
N LYS A 24 -5.71 5.33 19.60
CA LYS A 24 -5.03 6.20 20.55
C LYS A 24 -3.83 6.92 19.94
N TYR A 25 -3.08 6.24 19.07
CA TYR A 25 -1.76 6.71 18.63
C TYR A 25 -1.64 6.92 17.12
N THR A 26 -2.22 6.05 16.27
CA THR A 26 -2.01 6.19 14.83
C THR A 26 -3.04 7.11 14.21
N ILE A 27 -4.34 6.81 14.28
CA ILE A 27 -5.40 7.59 13.61
C ILE A 27 -5.31 9.10 13.89
N PRO A 28 -5.18 9.58 15.15
CA PRO A 28 -5.11 11.02 15.40
C PRO A 28 -3.88 11.68 14.78
N GLU A 29 -2.72 11.01 14.84
CA GLU A 29 -1.46 11.53 14.29
C GLU A 29 -1.50 11.48 12.74
N THR A 30 -2.00 10.39 12.15
CA THR A 30 -2.22 10.25 10.70
C THR A 30 -3.10 11.36 10.14
N ARG A 31 -4.24 11.64 10.79
CA ARG A 31 -5.16 12.70 10.35
C ARG A 31 -4.51 14.09 10.45
N LYS A 32 -3.74 14.32 11.51
CA LYS A 32 -2.98 15.58 11.64
C LYS A 32 -1.98 15.77 10.51
N GLU A 33 -1.24 14.72 10.13
CA GLU A 33 -0.31 14.79 8.99
C GLU A 33 -1.07 15.02 7.66
N LEU A 34 -2.19 14.32 7.44
CA LEU A 34 -3.04 14.53 6.26
C LEU A 34 -3.64 15.94 6.19
N ASP A 35 -4.03 16.54 7.32
CA ASP A 35 -4.51 17.92 7.37
C ASP A 35 -3.40 18.91 6.96
N GLY A 36 -2.15 18.61 7.34
CA GLY A 36 -0.97 19.36 6.90
C GLY A 36 -0.77 19.29 5.39
N TRP A 37 -0.88 18.09 4.81
CA TRP A 37 -0.80 17.90 3.35
C TRP A 37 -1.99 18.54 2.63
N ARG A 38 -3.21 18.47 3.18
CA ARG A 38 -4.39 19.15 2.63
C ARG A 38 -4.20 20.66 2.55
N ALA A 39 -3.69 21.28 3.60
CA ALA A 39 -3.42 22.72 3.63
C ALA A 39 -2.33 23.15 2.62
N GLN A 40 -1.43 22.25 2.22
CA GLN A 40 -0.50 22.48 1.11
C GLN A 40 -1.17 22.26 -0.25
N ALA A 41 -1.95 21.19 -0.39
CA ALA A 41 -2.68 20.87 -1.62
C ALA A 41 -3.65 21.99 -2.03
N GLU A 42 -4.35 22.62 -1.07
CA GLU A 42 -5.23 23.77 -1.31
C GLU A 42 -4.53 24.98 -1.97
N LYS A 43 -3.20 25.07 -1.83
CA LYS A 43 -2.38 26.16 -2.39
C LYS A 43 -1.77 25.81 -3.74
N ILE A 44 -1.99 24.61 -4.27
CA ILE A 44 -1.53 24.21 -5.59
C ILE A 44 -2.10 25.20 -6.64
N PRO A 45 -1.26 25.88 -7.45
CA PRO A 45 -1.72 26.86 -8.43
C PRO A 45 -2.54 26.23 -9.56
N ASN A 46 -2.04 25.14 -10.16
CA ASN A 46 -2.73 24.45 -11.24
C ASN A 46 -4.02 23.78 -10.73
N GLU A 47 -5.15 24.10 -11.34
CA GLU A 47 -6.47 23.64 -10.87
C GLU A 47 -6.63 22.13 -10.93
N GLU A 48 -6.15 21.49 -11.99
CA GLU A 48 -6.26 20.03 -12.15
C GLU A 48 -5.39 19.30 -11.13
N LEU A 49 -4.12 19.69 -10.98
CA LEU A 49 -3.23 19.10 -9.97
C LEU A 49 -3.80 19.28 -8.56
N ARG A 50 -4.37 20.45 -8.25
CA ARG A 50 -5.03 20.74 -6.97
C ARG A 50 -6.22 19.81 -6.75
N ASN A 51 -7.10 19.69 -7.75
CA ASN A 51 -8.30 18.86 -7.65
C ASN A 51 -7.94 17.39 -7.42
N GLN A 52 -6.96 16.87 -8.15
CA GLN A 52 -6.52 15.48 -7.99
C GLN A 52 -5.84 15.21 -6.63
N ALA A 53 -5.02 16.14 -6.14
CA ALA A 53 -4.41 16.03 -4.81
C ALA A 53 -5.44 16.09 -3.67
N LEU A 54 -6.43 16.99 -3.76
CA LEU A 54 -7.49 17.08 -2.75
C LEU A 54 -8.44 15.88 -2.80
N ALA A 55 -8.74 15.38 -4.00
CA ALA A 55 -9.53 14.17 -4.18
C ALA A 55 -8.83 12.94 -3.57
N SER A 56 -7.53 12.75 -3.84
CA SER A 56 -6.78 11.61 -3.28
C SER A 56 -6.75 11.66 -1.74
N LEU A 57 -6.48 12.83 -1.15
CA LEU A 57 -6.50 13.02 0.30
C LEU A 57 -7.88 12.78 0.95
N ARG A 58 -8.97 13.05 0.24
CA ARG A 58 -10.35 12.86 0.72
C ARG A 58 -10.77 11.40 0.59
N ASP A 59 -10.58 10.82 -0.58
CA ASP A 59 -11.20 9.55 -0.95
C ASP A 59 -10.32 8.35 -0.53
N LYS A 60 -9.00 8.55 -0.45
CA LYS A 60 -8.01 7.49 -0.15
C LYS A 60 -7.38 7.61 1.26
N GLN A 61 -7.96 8.43 2.15
CA GLN A 61 -7.48 8.61 3.54
C GLN A 61 -7.27 7.27 4.29
N PHE A 62 -8.10 6.27 4.02
CA PHE A 62 -8.04 4.96 4.68
C PHE A 62 -6.73 4.21 4.38
N HIS A 63 -6.06 4.45 3.25
CA HIS A 63 -4.75 3.87 2.94
C HIS A 63 -3.70 4.32 3.96
N CYS A 64 -3.68 5.62 4.28
CA CYS A 64 -2.79 6.17 5.31
C CYS A 64 -3.16 5.67 6.72
N GLU A 65 -4.46 5.62 7.07
CA GLU A 65 -4.91 5.11 8.37
C GLU A 65 -4.54 3.63 8.57
N GLY A 66 -4.63 2.82 7.51
CA GLY A 66 -4.22 1.42 7.50
C GLY A 66 -2.69 1.24 7.51
N GLY A 67 -1.96 2.01 6.71
CA GLY A 67 -0.49 1.93 6.64
C GLY A 67 0.17 2.32 7.96
N THR A 68 -0.31 3.36 8.62
CA THR A 68 0.28 3.87 9.87
C THR A 68 0.15 2.92 11.06
N VAL A 69 -0.65 1.84 10.94
CA VAL A 69 -0.67 0.73 11.91
C VAL A 69 0.73 0.11 12.09
N TYR A 70 1.59 0.16 11.07
CA TYR A 70 2.98 -0.28 11.15
C TYR A 70 3.85 0.52 12.12
N ALA A 71 3.42 1.71 12.58
CA ALA A 71 4.16 2.45 13.61
C ALA A 71 3.92 1.89 15.03
N LEU A 72 2.87 1.08 15.25
CA LEU A 72 2.51 0.60 16.60
C LEU A 72 3.57 -0.25 17.29
N PRO A 73 4.32 -1.13 16.60
CA PRO A 73 5.38 -1.88 17.25
C PRO A 73 6.56 -1.00 17.70
N ASP A 74 6.67 0.25 17.25
CA ASP A 74 7.71 1.18 17.64
C ASP A 74 7.19 2.58 17.98
N LEU A 75 6.35 2.66 19.02
CA LEU A 75 5.78 3.92 19.49
C LEU A 75 6.80 5.05 19.81
N PRO A 76 8.03 4.77 20.27
CA PRO A 76 9.08 5.79 20.38
C PRO A 76 9.39 6.48 19.05
N ASN A 77 9.50 5.73 17.95
CA ASN A 77 9.81 6.26 16.61
C ASN A 77 8.58 6.60 15.76
N ARG A 78 7.36 6.55 16.33
CA ARG A 78 6.13 6.88 15.58
C ARG A 78 6.13 8.27 14.97
N HIS A 79 6.81 9.22 15.61
CA HIS A 79 6.99 10.60 15.12
C HIS A 79 7.82 10.68 13.83
N ILE A 80 8.52 9.60 13.45
CA ILE A 80 9.20 9.43 12.16
C ILE A 80 8.35 8.53 11.25
N LEU A 81 7.92 7.38 11.76
CA LEU A 81 7.23 6.35 10.97
C LEU A 81 5.87 6.82 10.42
N ILE A 82 5.07 7.51 11.22
CA ILE A 82 3.74 7.98 10.79
C ILE A 82 3.85 9.01 9.66
N PRO A 83 4.58 10.14 9.80
CA PRO A 83 4.70 11.10 8.71
C PRO A 83 5.38 10.51 7.47
N LEU A 84 6.29 9.54 7.63
CA LEU A 84 6.95 8.87 6.50
C LEU A 84 5.94 8.04 5.70
N ILE A 85 5.19 7.18 6.38
CA ILE A 85 4.15 6.35 5.76
C ILE A 85 3.08 7.24 5.11
N VAL A 86 2.62 8.29 5.80
CA VAL A 86 1.62 9.22 5.26
C VAL A 86 2.15 9.93 4.02
N SER A 87 3.37 10.45 4.04
CA SER A 87 3.97 11.14 2.89
C SER A 87 4.09 10.19 1.69
N TYR A 88 4.65 9.00 1.89
CA TYR A 88 4.83 8.02 0.81
C TYR A 88 3.50 7.54 0.21
N GLN A 89 2.52 7.23 1.06
CA GLN A 89 1.20 6.82 0.59
C GLN A 89 0.44 7.97 -0.09
N THR A 90 0.61 9.21 0.39
CA THR A 90 0.01 10.39 -0.26
C THR A 90 0.56 10.59 -1.67
N ILE A 91 1.86 10.33 -1.90
CA ILE A 91 2.44 10.32 -3.26
C ILE A 91 1.74 9.24 -4.10
N SER A 92 1.73 7.99 -3.62
CA SER A 92 1.08 6.86 -4.30
C SER A 92 -0.36 7.19 -4.73
N ASP A 93 -1.20 7.64 -3.81
CA ASP A 93 -2.61 7.93 -4.06
C ASP A 93 -2.82 9.11 -5.00
N TYR A 94 -1.98 10.13 -4.89
CA TYR A 94 -2.02 11.31 -5.76
C TYR A 94 -1.59 10.97 -7.19
N LEU A 95 -0.51 10.22 -7.38
CA LEU A 95 -0.04 9.82 -8.70
C LEU A 95 -1.03 8.88 -9.39
N ASP A 96 -1.65 7.97 -8.65
CA ASP A 96 -2.69 7.08 -9.18
C ASP A 96 -3.87 7.90 -9.76
N ASN A 97 -4.37 8.91 -9.01
CA ASN A 97 -5.38 9.84 -9.52
C ASN A 97 -4.92 10.59 -10.78
N LEU A 98 -3.67 11.09 -10.79
CA LEU A 98 -3.12 11.79 -11.94
C LEU A 98 -3.00 10.90 -13.18
N CYS A 99 -2.78 9.60 -13.01
CA CYS A 99 -2.64 8.66 -14.12
C CYS A 99 -4.00 8.19 -14.63
N ASP A 100 -4.94 7.87 -13.74
CA ASP A 100 -6.32 7.48 -14.10
C ASP A 100 -7.07 8.60 -14.84
N ARG A 101 -6.77 9.86 -14.50
CA ARG A 101 -7.41 11.03 -15.12
C ARG A 101 -6.55 11.70 -16.20
N SER A 102 -5.41 11.11 -16.54
CA SER A 102 -4.51 11.65 -17.56
C SER A 102 -5.11 11.55 -18.96
N THR A 103 -4.98 12.64 -19.72
CA THR A 103 -5.26 12.67 -21.16
C THR A 103 -4.04 12.25 -22.00
N SER A 104 -2.82 12.25 -21.44
CA SER A 104 -1.59 11.96 -22.18
C SER A 104 -1.49 10.48 -22.56
N MET A 105 -1.88 9.59 -21.64
CA MET A 105 -1.65 8.14 -21.71
C MET A 105 -0.21 7.78 -22.16
N ASP A 106 0.76 8.67 -21.88
CA ASP A 106 2.15 8.55 -22.31
C ASP A 106 2.97 7.79 -21.25
N PRO A 107 3.54 6.63 -21.58
CA PRO A 107 4.36 5.87 -20.64
C PRO A 107 5.56 6.67 -20.09
N ASN A 108 6.12 7.61 -20.85
CA ASN A 108 7.27 8.40 -20.38
C ASN A 108 6.85 9.41 -19.30
N ASP A 109 5.69 10.03 -19.46
CA ASP A 109 5.09 10.92 -18.46
C ASP A 109 4.80 10.14 -17.16
N PHE A 110 4.16 8.98 -17.25
CA PHE A 110 3.91 8.14 -16.07
C PHE A 110 5.20 7.65 -15.42
N ARG A 111 6.23 7.32 -16.22
CA ARG A 111 7.54 6.91 -15.71
C ARG A 111 8.21 8.04 -14.94
N LEU A 112 8.18 9.26 -15.49
CA LEU A 112 8.77 10.43 -14.85
C LEU A 112 8.00 10.85 -13.60
N LEU A 113 6.67 10.77 -13.61
CA LEU A 113 5.87 10.97 -12.39
C LEU A 113 6.27 10.00 -11.29
N HIS A 114 6.32 8.70 -11.59
CA HIS A 114 6.63 7.67 -10.60
C HIS A 114 8.11 7.61 -10.21
N GLN A 115 9.01 8.33 -10.92
CA GLN A 115 10.35 8.60 -10.41
C GLN A 115 10.29 9.28 -9.04
N SER A 116 9.25 10.06 -8.73
CA SER A 116 9.06 10.64 -7.39
C SER A 116 8.90 9.58 -6.29
N MET A 117 8.30 8.42 -6.57
CA MET A 117 8.20 7.32 -5.61
C MET A 117 9.57 6.69 -5.36
N LEU A 118 10.42 6.56 -6.39
CA LEU A 118 11.79 6.07 -6.28
C LEU A 118 12.69 7.06 -5.52
N ASP A 119 12.57 8.35 -5.83
CA ASP A 119 13.33 9.42 -5.17
C ASP A 119 12.91 9.58 -3.71
N ALA A 120 11.64 9.34 -3.37
CA ALA A 120 11.13 9.37 -2.00
C ALA A 120 11.78 8.31 -1.10
N VAL A 121 12.23 7.19 -1.67
CA VAL A 121 12.93 6.11 -0.96
C VAL A 121 14.45 6.13 -1.21
N ASP A 122 14.96 7.22 -1.75
CA ASP A 122 16.40 7.45 -1.86
C ASP A 122 16.79 8.77 -1.18
N PRO A 123 17.34 8.70 0.05
CA PRO A 123 17.87 9.87 0.77
C PRO A 123 18.87 10.73 -0.01
N GLU A 124 19.52 10.19 -1.04
CA GLU A 124 20.55 10.90 -1.81
C GLU A 124 20.03 11.38 -3.17
N ALA A 125 18.81 11.01 -3.56
CA ALA A 125 18.23 11.44 -4.82
C ALA A 125 17.93 12.95 -4.79
N THR A 126 18.23 13.62 -5.89
CA THR A 126 17.90 15.04 -6.08
C THR A 126 16.57 15.14 -6.81
N PRO A 127 15.50 15.68 -6.20
CA PRO A 127 14.21 15.79 -6.85
C PRO A 127 14.26 16.60 -8.14
N VAL A 128 13.65 16.07 -9.20
CA VAL A 128 13.53 16.71 -10.51
C VAL A 128 12.13 17.32 -10.70
N ASN A 129 11.89 17.96 -11.86
CA ASN A 129 10.54 18.29 -12.27
C ASN A 129 9.84 17.01 -12.78
N TYR A 130 9.08 16.36 -11.91
CA TYR A 130 8.36 15.12 -12.24
C TYR A 130 7.24 15.32 -13.26
N TYR A 131 6.83 16.57 -13.51
CA TYR A 131 5.78 16.92 -14.46
C TYR A 131 6.33 17.37 -15.82
N ALA A 132 7.65 17.24 -16.08
CA ALA A 132 8.28 17.84 -17.26
C ALA A 132 7.72 17.34 -18.61
N LEU A 133 6.97 16.23 -18.62
CA LEU A 133 6.39 15.60 -19.81
C LEU A 133 4.87 15.78 -19.93
N ARG A 134 4.26 16.69 -19.15
CA ARG A 134 2.83 17.04 -19.24
C ARG A 134 2.61 18.56 -19.25
N GLU A 135 1.39 18.98 -19.56
CA GLU A 135 1.02 20.40 -19.58
C GLU A 135 0.89 20.97 -18.16
N GLU A 136 0.29 20.22 -17.24
CA GLU A 136 0.08 20.62 -15.86
C GLU A 136 1.33 20.38 -15.01
N GLN A 137 2.13 21.42 -14.78
CA GLN A 137 3.41 21.30 -14.05
C GLN A 137 3.48 22.08 -12.74
N ASP A 138 2.70 23.16 -12.59
CA ASP A 138 2.79 24.05 -11.42
C ASP A 138 1.95 23.53 -10.26
N ASP A 139 2.54 22.65 -9.45
CA ASP A 139 1.98 22.12 -8.21
C ASP A 139 2.37 22.96 -6.97
N GLY A 140 3.05 24.10 -7.13
CA GLY A 140 3.55 24.91 -6.01
C GLY A 140 4.59 24.19 -5.14
N GLY A 141 5.21 23.12 -5.63
CA GLY A 141 6.20 22.29 -4.92
C GLY A 141 5.59 21.16 -4.08
N TYR A 142 4.29 20.88 -4.19
CA TYR A 142 3.59 19.89 -3.38
C TYR A 142 4.22 18.48 -3.42
N LEU A 143 4.39 17.89 -4.60
CA LEU A 143 4.99 16.57 -4.80
C LEU A 143 6.45 16.56 -4.37
N ARG A 144 7.19 17.63 -4.68
CA ARG A 144 8.58 17.78 -4.22
C ARG A 144 8.66 17.77 -2.69
N ASN A 145 7.76 18.47 -2.01
CA ASN A 145 7.73 18.53 -0.53
C ASN A 145 7.40 17.16 0.08
N LEU A 146 6.49 16.40 -0.53
CA LEU A 146 6.20 15.02 -0.13
C LEU A 146 7.44 14.12 -0.28
N VAL A 147 8.14 14.21 -1.42
CA VAL A 147 9.38 13.45 -1.67
C VAL A 147 10.45 13.82 -0.64
N THR A 148 10.71 15.10 -0.43
CA THR A 148 11.75 15.54 0.52
C THR A 148 11.40 15.18 1.96
N SER A 149 10.11 15.20 2.34
CA SER A 149 9.64 14.69 3.64
C SER A 149 10.03 13.22 3.82
N CYS A 150 9.77 12.36 2.83
CA CYS A 150 10.19 10.96 2.87
C CYS A 150 11.72 10.82 3.01
N GLN A 151 12.50 11.56 2.22
CA GLN A 151 13.96 11.55 2.28
C GLN A 151 14.49 12.01 3.66
N GLU A 152 13.93 13.06 4.24
CA GLU A 152 14.31 13.58 5.56
C GLU A 152 14.00 12.59 6.69
N LEU A 153 12.87 11.89 6.61
CA LEU A 153 12.44 10.92 7.62
C LEU A 153 13.20 9.60 7.48
N THR A 154 13.49 9.15 6.27
CA THR A 154 14.30 7.94 6.03
C THR A 154 15.74 8.11 6.50
N ARG A 155 16.34 9.31 6.37
CA ARG A 155 17.67 9.61 6.96
C ARG A 155 17.73 9.45 8.48
N GLN A 156 16.58 9.53 9.16
CA GLN A 156 16.50 9.38 10.62
C GLN A 156 16.32 7.92 11.07
N LEU A 157 16.07 6.99 10.13
CA LEU A 157 15.92 5.57 10.43
C LEU A 157 17.30 4.89 10.46
N PRO A 158 17.80 4.41 11.61
CA PRO A 158 19.18 3.94 11.76
C PRO A 158 19.48 2.69 10.92
N GLY A 159 18.50 1.82 10.69
CA GLY A 159 18.62 0.62 9.87
C GLY A 159 18.29 0.82 8.39
N TYR A 160 18.07 2.06 7.93
CA TYR A 160 17.57 2.31 6.57
C TYR A 160 18.49 1.79 5.48
N ALA A 161 19.81 1.90 5.65
CA ALA A 161 20.79 1.41 4.69
C ALA A 161 20.60 -0.10 4.39
N SER A 162 20.32 -0.91 5.41
CA SER A 162 20.07 -2.35 5.28
C SER A 162 18.74 -2.66 4.58
N ALA A 163 17.72 -1.81 4.76
CA ALA A 163 16.40 -2.00 4.16
C ALA A 163 16.29 -1.43 2.73
N LYS A 164 17.10 -0.40 2.40
CA LYS A 164 17.02 0.37 1.15
C LYS A 164 16.94 -0.50 -0.12
N PRO A 165 17.77 -1.55 -0.30
CA PRO A 165 17.68 -2.37 -1.52
C PRO A 165 16.32 -3.05 -1.71
N GLN A 166 15.71 -3.52 -0.62
CA GLN A 166 14.42 -4.20 -0.66
C GLN A 166 13.27 -3.21 -0.83
N ILE A 167 13.40 -2.01 -0.26
CA ILE A 167 12.43 -0.93 -0.45
C ILE A 167 12.43 -0.47 -1.92
N GLN A 168 13.61 -0.28 -2.51
CA GLN A 168 13.77 0.15 -3.89
C GLN A 168 13.27 -0.89 -4.90
N ASP A 169 13.46 -2.19 -4.63
CA ASP A 169 12.88 -3.25 -5.48
C ASP A 169 11.34 -3.19 -5.48
N LEU A 170 10.69 -3.08 -4.32
CA LEU A 170 9.22 -2.95 -4.24
C LEU A 170 8.71 -1.66 -4.89
N ALA A 171 9.39 -0.53 -4.66
CA ALA A 171 9.03 0.75 -5.26
C ALA A 171 9.20 0.73 -6.79
N GLY A 172 10.23 0.01 -7.29
CA GLY A 172 10.45 -0.24 -8.72
C GLY A 172 9.32 -1.04 -9.35
N LEU A 173 8.96 -2.17 -8.74
CA LEU A 173 7.84 -3.00 -9.19
C LEU A 173 6.51 -2.23 -9.19
N TYR A 174 6.25 -1.43 -8.15
CA TYR A 174 5.08 -0.57 -8.07
C TYR A 174 5.08 0.45 -9.22
N THR A 175 6.20 1.13 -9.44
CA THR A 175 6.36 2.11 -10.52
C THR A 175 6.13 1.49 -11.90
N ASP A 176 6.65 0.29 -12.15
CA ASP A 176 6.40 -0.45 -13.39
C ASP A 176 4.91 -0.74 -13.60
N LEU A 177 4.23 -1.27 -12.58
CA LEU A 177 2.80 -1.53 -12.64
C LEU A 177 2.02 -0.27 -13.00
N GLN A 178 2.28 0.82 -12.30
CA GLN A 178 1.55 2.07 -12.50
C GLN A 178 1.78 2.63 -13.91
N VAL A 179 2.93 2.42 -14.52
CA VAL A 179 3.14 2.79 -15.93
C VAL A 179 2.28 1.91 -16.83
N TYR A 180 2.43 0.59 -16.73
CA TYR A 180 1.77 -0.34 -17.66
C TYR A 180 0.25 -0.41 -17.51
N LYS A 181 -0.33 -0.14 -16.33
CA LYS A 181 -1.79 -0.15 -16.14
C LYS A 181 -2.48 1.11 -16.69
N HIS A 182 -1.77 2.24 -16.86
CA HIS A 182 -2.38 3.52 -17.24
C HIS A 182 -2.11 3.96 -18.68
N ILE A 183 -1.23 3.29 -19.44
CA ILE A 183 -1.10 3.52 -20.89
C ILE A 183 -2.41 3.28 -21.64
N LYS A 184 -2.42 3.54 -22.95
CA LYS A 184 -3.59 3.32 -23.81
C LYS A 184 -4.23 1.93 -23.58
N PRO A 185 -5.56 1.83 -23.40
CA PRO A 185 -6.24 0.57 -23.04
C PRO A 185 -5.86 -0.63 -23.91
N GLU A 186 -5.72 -0.43 -25.22
CA GLU A 186 -5.36 -1.47 -26.17
C GLU A 186 -3.92 -2.01 -26.04
N LEU A 187 -3.05 -1.33 -25.29
CA LEU A 187 -1.66 -1.72 -25.05
C LEU A 187 -1.42 -2.31 -23.66
N ARG A 188 -2.30 -2.05 -22.69
CA ARG A 188 -2.12 -2.40 -21.26
C ARG A 188 -1.82 -3.88 -21.06
N GLU A 189 -2.69 -4.74 -21.58
CA GLU A 189 -2.58 -6.19 -21.35
C GLU A 189 -1.32 -6.78 -21.95
N THR A 190 -0.95 -6.39 -23.18
CA THR A 190 0.29 -6.84 -23.82
C THR A 190 1.51 -6.40 -23.02
N ALA A 191 1.59 -5.12 -22.62
CA ALA A 191 2.71 -4.62 -21.83
C ALA A 191 2.83 -5.33 -20.48
N LEU A 192 1.71 -5.57 -19.78
CA LEU A 192 1.69 -6.29 -18.50
C LEU A 192 2.12 -7.76 -18.66
N LEU A 193 1.71 -8.43 -19.73
CA LEU A 193 2.11 -9.82 -20.02
C LEU A 193 3.59 -9.94 -20.38
N GLU A 194 4.12 -9.02 -21.19
CA GLU A 194 5.55 -8.95 -21.53
C GLU A 194 6.40 -8.71 -20.29
N TRP A 195 6.05 -7.71 -19.49
CA TRP A 195 6.73 -7.41 -18.22
C TRP A 195 6.65 -8.59 -17.24
N TRP A 196 5.49 -9.24 -17.11
CA TRP A 196 5.37 -10.46 -16.32
C TRP A 196 6.25 -11.60 -16.85
N SER A 197 6.41 -11.75 -18.16
CA SER A 197 7.23 -12.82 -18.74
C SER A 197 8.70 -12.76 -18.30
N GLU A 198 9.21 -11.55 -18.06
CA GLU A 198 10.56 -11.29 -17.55
C GLU A 198 10.65 -11.61 -16.04
N HIS A 199 9.58 -11.34 -15.29
CA HIS A 199 9.56 -11.41 -13.84
C HIS A 199 8.92 -12.67 -13.24
N ARG A 200 8.25 -13.51 -14.05
CA ARG A 200 7.49 -14.69 -13.59
C ARG A 200 8.31 -15.68 -12.76
N HIS A 201 9.63 -15.69 -12.93
CA HIS A 201 10.55 -16.51 -12.15
C HIS A 201 10.57 -16.12 -10.65
N ARG A 202 10.21 -14.88 -10.32
CA ARG A 202 10.09 -14.35 -8.95
C ARG A 202 8.87 -14.93 -8.22
N THR A 203 7.82 -15.28 -8.97
CA THR A 203 6.53 -15.75 -8.44
C THR A 203 5.97 -16.88 -9.30
N PRO A 204 6.65 -18.05 -9.37
CA PRO A 204 6.30 -19.13 -10.29
C PRO A 204 4.88 -19.69 -10.10
N GLN A 205 4.30 -19.52 -8.91
CA GLN A 205 2.96 -19.93 -8.55
C GLN A 205 1.87 -18.92 -8.95
N PHE A 206 2.23 -17.72 -9.41
CA PHE A 206 1.29 -16.66 -9.76
C PHE A 206 1.01 -16.58 -11.25
N ARG A 207 -0.25 -16.30 -11.56
CA ARG A 207 -0.68 -15.81 -12.88
C ARG A 207 -0.22 -14.36 -13.06
N TRP A 208 -0.25 -13.86 -14.29
CA TRP A 208 0.21 -12.51 -14.60
C TRP A 208 -0.58 -11.44 -13.82
N ASN A 209 -1.90 -11.59 -13.70
CA ASN A 209 -2.77 -10.65 -12.99
C ASN A 209 -2.55 -10.68 -11.47
N GLU A 210 -2.19 -11.85 -10.92
CA GLU A 210 -1.82 -12.00 -9.51
C GLU A 210 -0.46 -11.38 -9.21
N PHE A 211 0.50 -11.52 -10.13
CA PHE A 211 1.79 -10.83 -10.06
C PHE A 211 1.59 -9.31 -10.13
N ALA A 212 0.82 -8.82 -11.10
CA ALA A 212 0.49 -7.40 -11.22
C ALA A 212 -0.15 -6.87 -9.92
N ALA A 213 -1.13 -7.57 -9.37
CA ALA A 213 -1.71 -7.22 -8.07
C ALA A 213 -0.66 -7.21 -6.94
N ALA A 214 0.25 -8.19 -6.89
CA ALA A 214 1.32 -8.23 -5.89
C ALA A 214 2.23 -6.99 -5.91
N THR A 215 2.42 -6.40 -7.08
CA THR A 215 3.32 -5.26 -7.28
C THR A 215 2.68 -3.92 -6.92
N GLY A 216 1.35 -3.85 -6.80
CA GLY A 216 0.62 -2.61 -6.53
C GLY A 216 0.52 -2.23 -5.04
N SER A 217 1.07 -3.03 -4.13
CA SER A 217 0.94 -2.82 -2.69
C SER A 217 2.12 -2.08 -2.07
N THR A 218 1.81 -1.10 -1.21
CA THR A 218 2.80 -0.37 -0.40
C THR A 218 3.11 -1.03 0.95
N LEU A 219 2.41 -2.10 1.34
CA LEU A 219 2.53 -2.69 2.68
C LEU A 219 3.92 -3.26 2.98
N GLY A 220 4.60 -3.83 1.98
CA GLY A 220 5.97 -4.31 2.12
C GLY A 220 6.96 -3.19 2.44
N VAL A 221 6.78 -2.03 1.78
CA VAL A 221 7.59 -0.81 2.05
C VAL A 221 7.34 -0.31 3.47
N PHE A 222 6.09 -0.24 3.93
CA PHE A 222 5.77 0.19 5.29
C PHE A 222 6.37 -0.71 6.37
N MET A 223 6.35 -2.02 6.13
CA MET A 223 6.99 -2.96 7.04
C MET A 223 8.51 -2.78 7.08
N LEU A 224 9.14 -2.52 5.93
CA LEU A 224 10.56 -2.24 5.86
C LEU A 224 10.94 -0.90 6.50
N PHE A 225 10.07 0.12 6.45
CA PHE A 225 10.24 1.34 7.24
C PHE A 225 10.21 1.07 8.74
N LEU A 226 9.25 0.27 9.23
CA LEU A 226 9.25 -0.17 10.64
C LEU A 226 10.53 -0.94 10.96
N ALA A 227 10.96 -1.85 10.09
CA ALA A 227 12.18 -2.63 10.33
C ALA A 227 13.41 -1.74 10.44
N ALA A 228 13.50 -0.72 9.58
CA ALA A 228 14.60 0.24 9.54
C ALA A 228 14.68 1.15 10.77
N SER A 229 13.68 1.15 11.65
CA SER A 229 13.78 1.85 12.94
C SER A 229 14.70 1.14 13.95
N ASP A 230 15.07 -0.12 13.69
CA ASP A 230 16.04 -0.89 14.47
C ASP A 230 17.47 -0.65 13.94
N ASP A 231 18.37 -0.23 14.82
CA ASP A 231 19.77 0.02 14.48
C ASP A 231 20.59 -1.27 14.28
N GLN A 232 20.03 -2.43 14.63
CA GLN A 232 20.61 -3.75 14.40
C GLN A 232 20.03 -4.47 13.17
N LEU A 233 19.20 -3.80 12.35
CA LEU A 233 18.65 -4.42 11.16
C LEU A 233 19.75 -4.84 10.19
N THR A 234 19.81 -6.12 9.85
CA THR A 234 20.72 -6.65 8.82
C THR A 234 20.04 -6.72 7.45
N GLU A 235 20.83 -6.73 6.38
CA GLU A 235 20.34 -6.94 5.01
C GLU A 235 19.60 -8.28 4.86
N GLU A 236 20.08 -9.34 5.52
CA GLU A 236 19.42 -10.66 5.53
C GLU A 236 18.04 -10.60 6.18
N GLN A 237 17.91 -9.87 7.30
CA GLN A 237 16.61 -9.68 7.96
C GLN A 237 15.66 -8.86 7.08
N ALA A 238 16.16 -7.80 6.43
CA ALA A 238 15.37 -7.01 5.48
C ALA A 238 14.89 -7.86 4.30
N ALA A 239 15.76 -8.71 3.72
CA ALA A 239 15.39 -9.64 2.66
C ALA A 239 14.37 -10.69 3.14
N SER A 240 14.48 -11.17 4.37
CA SER A 240 13.48 -12.08 4.96
C SER A 240 12.11 -11.40 5.12
N ILE A 241 12.07 -10.13 5.52
CA ILE A 241 10.83 -9.34 5.60
C ILE A 241 10.24 -9.14 4.20
N HIS A 242 11.09 -8.76 3.24
CA HIS A 242 10.69 -8.58 1.85
C HIS A 242 9.99 -9.84 1.30
N THR A 243 10.63 -11.00 1.42
CA THR A 243 10.07 -12.29 0.96
C THR A 243 8.86 -12.77 1.77
N ALA A 244 8.67 -12.28 3.00
CA ALA A 244 7.49 -12.60 3.79
C ALA A 244 6.24 -11.80 3.36
N TYR A 245 6.45 -10.61 2.80
CA TYR A 245 5.39 -9.72 2.33
C TYR A 245 5.10 -9.89 0.85
N PHE A 246 6.15 -9.81 0.04
CA PHE A 246 6.07 -10.03 -1.39
C PHE A 246 6.35 -11.51 -1.71
N PRO A 247 5.43 -12.20 -2.42
CA PRO A 247 4.32 -11.60 -3.16
C PRO A 247 2.96 -11.68 -2.45
N HIS A 248 2.76 -12.60 -1.50
CA HIS A 248 1.40 -13.02 -1.12
C HIS A 248 0.63 -12.02 -0.24
N VAL A 249 1.27 -11.33 0.71
CA VAL A 249 0.58 -10.29 1.51
C VAL A 249 0.24 -9.11 0.61
N CYS A 250 1.17 -8.73 -0.26
CA CYS A 250 0.96 -7.65 -1.21
C CYS A 250 -0.17 -7.97 -2.21
N ALA A 251 -0.17 -9.18 -2.77
CA ALA A 251 -1.23 -9.60 -3.69
C ALA A 251 -2.58 -9.67 -2.99
N LEU A 252 -2.63 -10.19 -1.76
CA LEU A 252 -3.87 -10.24 -1.00
C LEU A 252 -4.47 -8.85 -0.80
N HIS A 253 -3.64 -7.85 -0.46
CA HIS A 253 -4.09 -6.48 -0.28
C HIS A 253 -4.78 -5.95 -1.55
N ILE A 254 -4.09 -6.02 -2.68
CA ILE A 254 -4.58 -5.43 -3.93
C ILE A 254 -5.71 -6.24 -4.56
N MET A 255 -5.68 -7.57 -4.46
CA MET A 255 -6.79 -8.40 -4.94
C MET A 255 -8.09 -8.15 -4.15
N LEU A 256 -8.01 -7.78 -2.86
CA LEU A 256 -9.19 -7.41 -2.09
C LEU A 256 -9.73 -6.03 -2.48
N ASP A 257 -8.85 -5.11 -2.84
CA ASP A 257 -9.17 -3.78 -3.35
C ASP A 257 -9.94 -3.88 -4.68
N TYR A 258 -9.34 -4.53 -5.67
CA TYR A 258 -10.01 -4.80 -6.95
C TYR A 258 -11.30 -5.63 -6.81
N LEU A 259 -11.39 -6.50 -5.80
CA LEU A 259 -12.61 -7.25 -5.55
C LEU A 259 -13.78 -6.36 -5.11
N ILE A 260 -13.55 -5.30 -4.32
CA ILE A 260 -14.63 -4.41 -3.89
C ILE A 260 -14.98 -3.37 -4.94
N ASP A 261 -14.04 -3.02 -5.82
CA ASP A 261 -14.18 -1.96 -6.83
C ASP A 261 -14.63 -2.46 -8.21
N GLN A 262 -14.98 -3.74 -8.36
CA GLN A 262 -15.37 -4.33 -9.66
C GLN A 262 -16.45 -3.53 -10.41
N ASP A 263 -17.51 -3.10 -9.73
CA ASP A 263 -18.58 -2.32 -10.36
C ASP A 263 -18.13 -0.90 -10.73
N GLU A 264 -17.28 -0.28 -9.91
CA GLU A 264 -16.72 1.05 -10.17
C GLU A 264 -15.79 1.01 -11.38
N ASP A 265 -14.86 0.06 -11.41
CA ASP A 265 -13.92 -0.14 -12.51
C ASP A 265 -14.65 -0.47 -13.82
N ARG A 266 -15.71 -1.29 -13.75
CA ARG A 266 -16.54 -1.62 -14.92
C ARG A 266 -17.25 -0.39 -15.48
N ILE A 267 -17.69 0.54 -14.63
CA ILE A 267 -18.32 1.80 -15.05
C ILE A 267 -17.26 2.79 -15.57
N GLY A 268 -16.09 2.84 -14.92
CA GLY A 268 -14.96 3.70 -15.28
C GLY A 268 -14.23 3.27 -16.54
N GLY A 269 -14.34 1.99 -16.94
CA GLY A 269 -13.55 1.40 -18.01
C GLY A 269 -12.12 1.07 -17.58
N ASP A 270 -11.91 0.94 -16.27
CA ASP A 270 -10.60 0.73 -15.66
C ASP A 270 -10.23 -0.75 -15.64
N LEU A 271 -8.92 -1.03 -15.63
CA LEU A 271 -8.42 -2.39 -15.63
C LEU A 271 -8.59 -2.98 -14.23
N ASN A 272 -9.31 -4.09 -14.12
CA ASN A 272 -9.52 -4.81 -12.87
C ASN A 272 -8.95 -6.24 -12.94
N PHE A 273 -8.00 -6.56 -12.06
CA PHE A 273 -7.30 -7.86 -12.09
C PHE A 273 -8.19 -9.07 -11.78
N CYS A 274 -9.33 -8.87 -11.10
CA CYS A 274 -10.31 -9.94 -10.84
C CYS A 274 -11.03 -10.39 -12.11
N ASN A 275 -11.15 -9.54 -13.13
CA ASN A 275 -11.85 -9.86 -14.39
C ASN A 275 -11.08 -10.83 -15.29
N TYR A 276 -9.81 -11.12 -14.97
CA TYR A 276 -8.96 -12.02 -15.76
C TYR A 276 -9.00 -13.49 -15.27
N TYR A 277 -9.86 -13.81 -14.31
CA TYR A 277 -10.18 -15.19 -13.98
C TYR A 277 -11.25 -15.75 -14.89
N GLU A 278 -11.18 -17.05 -15.16
CA GLU A 278 -12.11 -17.77 -16.03
C GLU A 278 -13.54 -17.75 -15.46
N ASN A 279 -13.66 -17.70 -14.13
CA ASN A 279 -14.92 -17.61 -13.39
C ASN A 279 -14.68 -17.24 -11.92
N VAL A 280 -15.76 -16.86 -11.22
CA VAL A 280 -15.76 -16.49 -9.80
C VAL A 280 -15.24 -17.59 -8.88
N GLU A 281 -15.50 -18.87 -9.20
CA GLU A 281 -15.01 -20.00 -8.38
C GLU A 281 -13.48 -20.10 -8.43
N THR A 282 -12.89 -19.93 -9.61
CA THR A 282 -11.44 -19.94 -9.79
C THR A 282 -10.79 -18.75 -9.09
N MET A 283 -11.34 -17.54 -9.25
CA MET A 283 -10.90 -16.36 -8.50
C MET A 283 -10.89 -16.62 -6.99
N LEU A 284 -11.96 -17.25 -6.49
CA LEU A 284 -12.12 -17.58 -5.08
C LEU A 284 -11.06 -18.53 -4.55
N ASP A 285 -10.80 -19.62 -5.29
CA ASP A 285 -9.80 -20.60 -4.92
C ASP A 285 -8.40 -19.99 -4.94
N ARG A 286 -8.13 -19.08 -5.88
CA ARG A 286 -6.87 -18.35 -5.97
C ARG A 286 -6.68 -17.35 -4.84
N ILE A 287 -7.69 -16.54 -4.50
CA ILE A 287 -7.62 -15.65 -3.33
C ILE A 287 -7.44 -16.47 -2.04
N ALA A 288 -8.17 -17.58 -1.87
CA ALA A 288 -8.01 -18.44 -0.70
C ALA A 288 -6.60 -19.03 -0.60
N PHE A 289 -6.02 -19.47 -1.73
CA PHE A 289 -4.63 -19.91 -1.80
C PHE A 289 -3.66 -18.79 -1.39
N ILE A 290 -3.82 -17.57 -1.92
CA ILE A 290 -2.99 -16.41 -1.56
C ILE A 290 -3.07 -16.10 -0.06
N VAL A 291 -4.26 -16.17 0.55
CA VAL A 291 -4.45 -15.98 2.00
C VAL A 291 -3.64 -16.99 2.81
N GLU A 292 -3.69 -18.28 2.46
CA GLU A 292 -2.95 -19.31 3.18
C GLU A 292 -1.43 -19.17 3.01
N MET A 293 -0.97 -18.81 1.80
CA MET A 293 0.44 -18.54 1.56
C MET A 293 0.93 -17.31 2.32
N ALA A 294 0.17 -16.20 2.28
CA ALA A 294 0.49 -14.99 3.05
C ALA A 294 0.62 -15.28 4.55
N ARG A 295 -0.29 -16.10 5.10
CA ARG A 295 -0.22 -16.56 6.50
C ARG A 295 0.99 -17.43 6.79
N SER A 296 1.40 -18.28 5.85
CA SER A 296 2.58 -19.14 5.99
C SER A 296 3.88 -18.32 5.96
N ASP A 297 3.94 -17.32 5.09
CA ASP A 297 5.13 -16.51 4.88
C ASP A 297 5.45 -15.62 6.08
N VAL A 298 4.44 -14.94 6.63
CA VAL A 298 4.66 -14.06 7.79
C VAL A 298 4.94 -14.81 9.10
N GLN A 299 4.80 -16.15 9.14
CA GLN A 299 5.22 -16.95 10.29
C GLN A 299 6.74 -17.05 10.43
N LYS A 300 7.47 -16.79 9.34
CA LYS A 300 8.93 -16.93 9.27
C LYS A 300 9.67 -15.74 9.85
N ILE A 301 8.98 -14.62 10.10
CA ILE A 301 9.56 -13.37 10.58
C ILE A 301 9.15 -13.04 12.03
N PRO A 302 9.96 -12.25 12.77
CA PRO A 302 9.61 -11.77 14.10
C PRO A 302 8.27 -11.04 14.10
N GLY A 303 7.51 -11.13 15.21
CA GLY A 303 6.21 -10.45 15.29
C GLY A 303 5.09 -11.11 14.49
N SER A 304 5.22 -12.39 14.11
CA SER A 304 4.24 -13.14 13.30
C SER A 304 2.77 -12.98 13.73
N ALA A 305 2.48 -12.88 15.03
CA ALA A 305 1.13 -12.61 15.53
C ALA A 305 0.57 -11.24 15.07
N PHE A 306 1.41 -10.21 15.02
CA PHE A 306 1.06 -8.89 14.49
C PHE A 306 0.80 -8.94 12.99
N HIS A 307 1.71 -9.53 12.20
CA HIS A 307 1.53 -9.65 10.75
C HIS A 307 0.28 -10.45 10.39
N ARG A 308 0.00 -11.53 11.14
CA ARG A 308 -1.25 -12.26 10.99
C ARG A 308 -2.47 -11.39 11.30
N MET A 309 -2.42 -10.56 12.34
CA MET A 309 -3.51 -9.62 12.62
C MET A 309 -3.70 -8.61 11.48
N ILE A 310 -2.63 -8.15 10.82
CA ILE A 310 -2.76 -7.31 9.62
C ILE A 310 -3.50 -8.06 8.50
N ILE A 311 -3.11 -9.30 8.19
CA ILE A 311 -3.79 -10.14 7.18
C ILE A 311 -5.28 -10.32 7.52
N GLU A 312 -5.59 -10.66 8.78
CA GLU A 312 -7.00 -10.80 9.20
C GLU A 312 -7.75 -9.45 9.18
N GLY A 313 -7.06 -8.35 9.46
CA GLY A 313 -7.58 -6.99 9.41
C GLY A 313 -7.94 -6.58 7.99
N LEU A 314 -7.04 -6.79 7.01
CA LEU A 314 -7.28 -6.53 5.59
C LEU A 314 -8.55 -7.26 5.13
N LEU A 315 -8.60 -8.57 5.34
CA LEU A 315 -9.78 -9.38 4.99
C LEU A 315 -11.05 -8.84 5.65
N ALA A 316 -11.00 -8.52 6.95
CA ALA A 316 -12.16 -8.02 7.67
C ALA A 316 -12.63 -6.65 7.17
N ILE A 317 -11.71 -5.71 6.93
CA ILE A 317 -12.03 -4.33 6.54
C ILE A 317 -12.61 -4.29 5.13
N TYR A 318 -11.94 -4.91 4.16
CA TYR A 318 -12.39 -4.94 2.77
C TYR A 318 -13.69 -5.72 2.61
N LEU A 319 -13.81 -6.91 3.21
CA LEU A 319 -15.05 -7.70 3.10
C LEU A 319 -16.24 -7.10 3.88
N SER A 320 -15.99 -6.11 4.75
CA SER A 320 -17.04 -5.35 5.46
C SER A 320 -17.52 -4.11 4.73
N ASP A 321 -16.95 -3.80 3.57
CA ASP A 321 -17.31 -2.62 2.79
C ASP A 321 -18.78 -2.63 2.34
N PRO A 322 -19.50 -1.49 2.37
CA PRO A 322 -20.87 -1.41 1.83
C PRO A 322 -21.01 -1.94 0.40
N LYS A 323 -20.01 -1.69 -0.47
CA LYS A 323 -19.98 -2.16 -1.86
C LYS A 323 -20.12 -3.68 -1.99
N VAL A 324 -19.64 -4.44 -1.01
CA VAL A 324 -19.77 -5.92 -0.96
C VAL A 324 -21.22 -6.36 -0.91
N SER A 325 -22.10 -5.60 -0.25
CA SER A 325 -23.50 -5.98 -0.10
C SER A 325 -24.35 -5.70 -1.35
N GLU A 326 -23.87 -4.80 -2.19
CA GLU A 326 -24.50 -4.35 -3.44
C GLU A 326 -24.16 -5.29 -4.60
N GLN A 327 -23.02 -5.98 -4.52
CA GLN A 327 -22.50 -6.88 -5.55
C GLN A 327 -22.75 -8.35 -5.19
N GLN A 328 -23.60 -9.04 -5.97
CA GLN A 328 -23.97 -10.43 -5.67
C GLN A 328 -22.76 -11.38 -5.64
N GLU A 329 -21.84 -11.24 -6.60
CA GLU A 329 -20.64 -12.09 -6.70
C GLU A 329 -19.70 -11.86 -5.51
N VAL A 330 -19.39 -10.59 -5.21
CA VAL A 330 -18.55 -10.21 -4.06
C VAL A 330 -19.16 -10.66 -2.73
N ARG A 331 -20.49 -10.66 -2.61
CA ARG A 331 -21.19 -11.21 -1.43
C ARG A 331 -20.98 -12.72 -1.27
N VAL A 332 -20.98 -13.49 -2.36
CA VAL A 332 -20.65 -14.93 -2.33
C VAL A 332 -19.19 -15.09 -1.90
N VAL A 333 -18.31 -14.26 -2.43
CA VAL A 333 -16.88 -14.28 -2.10
C VAL A 333 -16.64 -14.03 -0.61
N SER A 334 -17.21 -12.95 -0.09
CA SER A 334 -17.14 -12.56 1.31
C SER A 334 -17.61 -13.68 2.24
N LYS A 335 -18.73 -14.35 1.93
CA LYS A 335 -19.21 -15.50 2.71
C LYS A 335 -18.23 -16.67 2.74
N ARG A 336 -17.60 -17.00 1.60
CA ARG A 336 -16.64 -18.12 1.50
C ARG A 336 -15.38 -17.80 2.29
N LEU A 337 -14.82 -16.60 2.11
CA LEU A 337 -13.63 -16.16 2.84
C LEU A 337 -13.91 -16.02 4.35
N MET A 338 -15.11 -15.61 4.76
CA MET A 338 -15.47 -15.51 6.17
C MET A 338 -15.80 -16.85 6.83
N LYS A 339 -16.05 -17.93 6.07
CA LYS A 339 -16.36 -19.26 6.63
C LYS A 339 -15.20 -19.79 7.46
N ASN A 340 -15.50 -20.31 8.66
CA ASN A 340 -14.50 -20.86 9.60
C ASN A 340 -13.34 -19.89 9.93
N SER A 341 -13.62 -18.58 9.86
CA SER A 341 -12.59 -17.57 10.14
C SER A 341 -12.14 -17.58 11.60
N PRO A 342 -10.87 -17.26 11.87
CA PRO A 342 -10.39 -17.12 13.24
C PRO A 342 -11.16 -15.99 13.95
N MET A 343 -11.30 -16.10 15.27
CA MET A 343 -12.00 -15.11 16.10
C MET A 343 -11.45 -13.68 15.91
N THR A 344 -10.15 -13.54 15.64
CA THR A 344 -9.52 -12.26 15.29
C THR A 344 -10.16 -11.60 14.08
N ARG A 345 -10.40 -12.34 12.99
CA ARG A 345 -11.04 -11.80 11.79
C ARG A 345 -12.50 -11.44 12.06
N VAL A 346 -13.23 -12.30 12.77
CA VAL A 346 -14.63 -12.03 13.16
C VAL A 346 -14.72 -10.76 14.01
N PHE A 347 -13.80 -10.58 14.96
CA PHE A 347 -13.70 -9.37 15.76
C PHE A 347 -13.52 -8.13 14.89
N PHE A 348 -12.51 -8.13 14.01
CA PHE A 348 -12.27 -6.99 13.13
C PHE A 348 -13.46 -6.73 12.20
N PHE A 349 -14.10 -7.77 11.67
CA PHE A 349 -15.25 -7.61 10.77
C PHE A 349 -16.45 -6.93 11.47
N ILE A 350 -16.79 -7.39 12.68
CA ILE A 350 -17.86 -6.78 13.48
C ILE A 350 -17.49 -5.34 13.84
N PHE A 351 -16.24 -5.13 14.25
CA PHE A 351 -15.75 -3.83 14.68
C PHE A 351 -15.76 -2.81 13.53
N SER A 352 -15.27 -3.19 12.34
CA SER A 352 -15.31 -2.35 11.13
C SER A 352 -16.74 -1.96 10.74
N ARG A 353 -17.69 -2.92 10.77
CA ARG A 353 -19.11 -2.62 10.51
C ARG A 353 -19.71 -1.68 11.56
N TRP A 354 -19.31 -1.82 12.81
CA TRP A 354 -19.78 -0.93 13.88
C TRP A 354 -19.28 0.49 13.67
N ILE A 355 -17.98 0.67 13.37
CA ILE A 355 -17.39 1.98 13.10
C ILE A 355 -18.07 2.67 11.92
N ARG A 356 -18.19 1.97 10.78
CA ARG A 356 -18.81 2.53 9.57
C ARG A 356 -20.27 2.97 9.75
N LYS A 357 -20.95 2.47 10.80
CA LYS A 357 -22.34 2.87 11.12
C LYS A 357 -22.42 4.10 12.04
N HIS A 358 -21.34 4.40 12.79
CA HIS A 358 -21.34 5.43 13.84
C HIS A 358 -20.33 6.56 13.60
N MET A 359 -19.51 6.45 12.56
CA MET A 359 -18.82 7.57 11.90
C MET A 359 -19.69 8.07 10.76
#